data_AF-A0A412YLC1-F1
#
_entry.id   AF-A0A412YLC1-F1
#
_cell.length_a   1.000
_cell.length_b   1.000
_cell.length_c   1.000
_cell.angle_alpha   90.00
_cell.angle_beta   90.00
_cell.angle_gamma   90.00
#
_symmetry.space_group_name_H-M   'P 1'
#
loop_
_entity.id
_entity.type
_entity.pdbx_description
1 polymer ?
#
loop_
_entity_poly.entity_id
_entity_poly.type
_entity_poly.pdbx_seq_one_letter_code
_entity_poly.pdbx_strand_id
1 'polypeptide(L)'
;MSKLIKTDNEYKEWIGELKQRIRQSQIKAAVKVNTELLRLYWSIGSDIVRLKAEAKWGTNIMSQISLDLKEEFSNLGGFSETNLRYIKRFYLFYGQNQRVPYPVLKK
;
A
#
# COMPACT_ATOMS: atom_id res chain seq x y z
N MET A 1 16.55 21.35 -43.41
CA MET A 1 15.15 21.62 -42.99
C MET A 1 14.92 21.24 -41.52
N SER A 2 15.78 21.68 -40.60
CA SER A 2 15.78 21.24 -39.19
C SER A 2 15.50 22.39 -38.20
N LYS A 3 14.97 23.51 -38.69
CA LYS A 3 14.89 24.76 -37.93
C LYS A 3 13.53 25.43 -38.03
N LEU A 4 12.45 24.67 -37.91
CA LEU A 4 11.08 25.20 -37.88
C LEU A 4 10.12 24.40 -36.97
N ILE A 5 10.61 23.78 -35.90
CA ILE A 5 9.79 23.84 -34.66
C ILE A 5 9.98 25.27 -34.15
N LYS A 6 9.43 26.25 -34.90
CA LYS A 6 9.15 27.54 -34.31
C LYS A 6 8.35 27.22 -33.06
N THR A 7 8.73 27.87 -31.99
CA THR A 7 8.28 27.65 -30.62
C THR A 7 6.83 28.12 -30.54
N ASP A 8 5.95 27.43 -31.27
CA ASP A 8 4.57 27.79 -31.49
C ASP A 8 3.83 27.59 -30.17
N ASN A 9 3.03 28.58 -29.82
CA ASN A 9 2.30 28.56 -28.55
C ASN A 9 1.41 27.31 -28.49
N GLU A 10 0.89 26.88 -29.64
CA GLU A 10 0.12 25.65 -29.83
C GLU A 10 0.91 24.39 -29.44
N TYR A 11 2.18 24.26 -29.82
CA TYR A 11 3.01 23.11 -29.41
C TYR A 11 3.28 23.09 -27.91
N LYS A 12 3.52 24.28 -27.31
CA LYS A 12 3.73 24.38 -25.86
C LYS A 12 2.47 24.02 -25.07
N GLU A 13 1.31 24.49 -25.54
CA GLU A 13 0.00 24.17 -24.96
C GLU A 13 -0.27 22.67 -25.07
N TRP A 14 -0.11 22.09 -26.26
CA TRP A 14 -0.30 20.66 -26.50
C TRP A 14 0.61 19.78 -25.63
N ILE A 15 1.90 20.11 -25.51
CA ILE A 15 2.81 19.38 -24.61
C ILE A 15 2.41 19.56 -23.13
N GLY A 16 1.90 20.73 -22.76
CA GLY A 16 1.35 20.99 -21.43
C GLY A 16 0.17 20.07 -21.12
N GLU A 17 -0.79 19.98 -22.04
CA GLU A 17 -1.93 19.08 -21.95
C GLU A 17 -1.50 17.61 -21.89
N LEU A 18 -0.56 17.20 -22.73
CA LEU A 18 -0.03 15.84 -22.75
C LEU A 18 0.57 15.46 -21.40
N LYS A 19 1.40 16.33 -20.81
CA LYS A 19 1.97 16.13 -19.47
C LYS A 19 0.88 16.00 -18.40
N GLN A 20 -0.17 16.83 -18.47
CA GLN A 20 -1.29 16.75 -17.53
C GLN A 20 -2.03 15.42 -17.63
N ARG A 21 -2.35 14.96 -18.85
CA ARG A 21 -3.01 13.65 -19.06
C ARG A 21 -2.15 12.49 -18.56
N ILE A 22 -0.83 12.54 -18.81
CA ILE A 22 0.11 11.51 -18.30
C ILE A 22 0.09 11.50 -16.77
N ARG A 23 0.21 12.66 -16.13
CA ARG A 23 0.21 12.76 -14.66
C ARG A 23 -1.10 12.27 -14.06
N GLN A 24 -2.25 12.63 -14.65
CA GLN A 24 -3.55 12.14 -14.22
C GLN A 24 -3.67 10.63 -14.36
N SER A 25 -3.18 10.05 -15.45
CA SER A 25 -3.17 8.59 -15.65
C SER A 25 -2.28 7.89 -14.63
N GLN A 26 -1.11 8.44 -14.33
CA GLN A 26 -0.21 7.91 -13.30
C GLN A 26 -0.86 7.95 -11.90
N ILE A 27 -1.54 9.04 -11.54
CA ILE A 27 -2.28 9.15 -10.27
C ILE A 27 -3.38 8.08 -10.21
N LYS A 28 -4.18 7.92 -11.28
CA LYS A 28 -5.23 6.91 -11.34
C LYS A 28 -4.66 5.50 -11.18
N ALA A 29 -3.54 5.20 -11.83
CA ALA A 29 -2.86 3.91 -11.69
C ALA A 29 -2.39 3.69 -10.25
N ALA A 30 -1.70 4.67 -9.66
CA ALA A 30 -1.22 4.60 -8.28
C ALA A 30 -2.36 4.40 -7.27
N VAL A 31 -3.49 5.11 -7.43
CA VAL A 31 -4.66 4.94 -6.57
C VAL A 31 -5.23 3.53 -6.66
N LYS A 32 -5.36 2.97 -7.87
CA LYS A 32 -5.84 1.59 -8.05
C LYS A 32 -4.90 0.58 -7.39
N VAL A 33 -3.59 0.70 -7.62
CA VAL A 33 -2.58 -0.18 -7.01
C VAL A 33 -2.64 -0.09 -5.48
N ASN A 34 -2.67 1.11 -4.91
CA ASN A 34 -2.75 1.31 -3.47
C ASN A 34 -4.06 0.75 -2.88
N THR A 35 -5.17 0.86 -3.61
CA THR A 35 -6.46 0.29 -3.18
C THR A 35 -6.39 -1.22 -3.08
N GLU A 36 -5.83 -1.89 -4.09
CA GLU A 36 -5.64 -3.34 -4.05
C GLU A 36 -4.64 -3.77 -2.98
N LEU A 37 -3.56 -2.99 -2.79
CA LEU A 37 -2.59 -3.27 -1.73
C LEU A 37 -3.21 -3.19 -0.33
N LEU A 38 -4.04 -2.18 -0.07
CA LEU A 38 -4.77 -2.05 1.19
C LEU A 38 -5.76 -3.20 1.40
N ARG A 39 -6.44 -3.66 0.35
CA ARG A 39 -7.33 -4.84 0.40
C ARG A 39 -6.56 -6.12 0.71
N LEU A 40 -5.41 -6.32 0.07
CA LEU A 40 -4.53 -7.45 0.33
C LEU A 40 -4.06 -7.45 1.78
N TYR A 41 -3.56 -6.32 2.27
CA TYR A 41 -3.13 -6.17 3.66
C TYR A 41 -4.28 -6.41 4.63
N TRP A 42 -5.47 -5.90 4.35
CA TRP A 42 -6.65 -6.22 5.15
C TRP A 42 -6.92 -7.72 5.26
N SER A 43 -6.89 -8.44 4.13
CA SER A 43 -7.11 -9.88 4.08
C SER A 43 -6.06 -10.64 4.92
N ILE A 44 -4.78 -10.33 4.73
CA ILE A 44 -3.68 -10.95 5.49
C ILE A 44 -3.85 -10.68 6.99
N GLY A 45 -4.15 -9.44 7.38
CA GLY A 45 -4.39 -9.08 8.77
C GLY A 45 -5.57 -9.84 9.38
N SER A 46 -6.64 -10.04 8.60
CA SER A 46 -7.79 -10.87 8.99
C SER A 46 -7.38 -12.31 9.27
N ASP A 47 -6.63 -12.92 8.36
CA ASP A 47 -6.21 -14.32 8.48
C ASP A 47 -5.29 -14.53 9.69
N ILE A 48 -4.30 -13.65 9.88
CA ILE A 48 -3.40 -13.67 11.04
C ILE A 48 -4.19 -13.70 12.36
N VAL A 49 -5.22 -12.85 12.46
CA VAL A 49 -6.05 -12.72 13.68
C VAL A 49 -7.00 -13.91 13.82
N ARG A 50 -7.74 -14.26 12.77
CA ARG A 50 -8.75 -15.33 12.78
C ARG A 50 -8.13 -16.70 13.05
N LEU A 51 -6.97 -16.98 12.46
CA LEU A 51 -6.25 -18.23 12.67
C LEU A 51 -5.48 -18.28 13.99
N LYS A 52 -5.49 -17.18 14.77
CA LYS A 52 -4.71 -17.02 16.01
C LYS A 52 -3.25 -17.46 15.78
N ALA A 53 -2.62 -16.91 14.73
CA ALA A 53 -1.39 -17.47 14.17
C ALA A 53 -0.28 -17.68 15.22
N GLU A 54 -0.09 -16.72 16.13
CA GLU A 54 0.91 -16.81 17.20
C GLU A 54 0.62 -17.94 18.21
N ALA A 55 -0.66 -18.22 18.50
CA ALA A 55 -1.04 -19.30 19.39
C ALA A 55 -0.90 -20.68 18.72
N LYS A 56 -1.12 -20.74 17.40
CA LYS A 56 -1.09 -21.98 16.62
C LYS A 56 0.32 -22.41 16.21
N TRP A 57 1.18 -21.46 15.86
CA TRP A 57 2.52 -21.72 15.30
C TRP A 57 3.66 -21.06 16.09
N GLY A 58 3.37 -20.40 17.21
CA GLY A 58 4.36 -19.78 18.08
C GLY A 58 4.64 -18.31 17.76
N THR A 59 5.39 -17.66 18.66
CA THR A 59 5.64 -16.21 18.64
C THR A 59 6.49 -15.73 17.46
N ASN A 60 7.26 -16.64 16.85
CA ASN A 60 8.16 -16.35 15.72
C ASN A 60 7.48 -16.46 14.35
N ILE A 61 6.19 -16.79 14.30
CA ILE A 61 5.45 -16.99 13.05
C ILE A 61 5.54 -15.78 12.10
N MET A 62 5.59 -14.55 12.64
CA MET A 62 5.72 -13.33 11.83
C MET A 62 7.06 -13.25 11.11
N SER A 63 8.15 -13.68 11.77
CA SER A 63 9.47 -13.73 11.15
C SER A 63 9.49 -14.79 10.05
N GLN A 64 8.89 -15.96 10.31
CA GLN A 64 8.83 -17.04 9.32
C GLN A 64 8.04 -16.62 8.07
N ILE A 65 6.83 -16.08 8.23
CA ILE A 65 6.03 -15.57 7.11
C ILE A 65 6.80 -14.49 6.35
N SER A 66 7.54 -13.62 7.05
CA SER A 66 8.36 -12.60 6.39
C SER A 66 9.45 -13.21 5.52
N LEU A 67 10.10 -14.28 5.97
CA LEU A 67 11.12 -14.99 5.18
C LEU A 67 10.48 -15.69 3.98
N ASP A 68 9.42 -16.46 4.20
CA ASP A 68 8.72 -17.21 3.15
C ASP A 68 8.21 -16.27 2.04
N LEU A 69 7.60 -15.13 2.42
CA LEU A 69 7.11 -14.16 1.45
C LEU A 69 8.24 -13.41 0.74
N LYS A 70 9.39 -13.18 1.38
CA LYS A 70 10.54 -12.55 0.72
C LYS A 70 11.24 -13.50 -0.24
N GLU A 71 11.22 -14.79 0.02
CA GLU A 71 11.77 -15.80 -0.89
C GLU A 71 11.00 -15.80 -2.21
N GLU A 72 9.66 -15.91 -2.13
CA GLU A 72 8.80 -15.94 -3.30
C GLU A 72 8.66 -14.56 -3.98
N PHE A 73 8.54 -13.50 -3.19
CA PHE A 73 8.23 -12.15 -3.66
C PHE A 73 9.37 -11.15 -3.39
N SER A 74 10.62 -11.57 -3.59
CA SER A 74 11.82 -10.75 -3.35
C SER A 74 11.79 -9.35 -3.98
N ASN A 75 11.12 -9.20 -5.13
CA ASN A 75 10.97 -7.92 -5.84
C ASN A 75 9.89 -7.01 -5.24
N LEU A 76 9.03 -7.54 -4.37
CA LEU A 76 7.94 -6.80 -3.73
C LEU A 76 8.34 -6.41 -2.30
N GLY A 77 8.50 -5.10 -2.09
CA GLY A 77 8.62 -4.54 -0.73
C GLY A 77 7.31 -4.69 0.06
N GLY A 78 7.41 -4.59 1.38
CA GLY A 78 6.21 -4.53 2.24
C GLY A 78 5.83 -5.85 2.95
N PHE A 79 6.68 -6.88 2.95
CA PHE A 79 6.46 -8.10 3.73
C PHE A 79 7.52 -8.33 4.80
N SER A 80 8.08 -7.25 5.37
CA SER A 80 8.92 -7.38 6.57
C SER A 80 8.09 -7.80 7.78
N GLU A 81 8.73 -8.45 8.76
CA GLU A 81 8.07 -8.82 10.02
C GLU A 81 7.35 -7.62 10.67
N THR A 82 8.02 -6.47 10.71
CA THR A 82 7.44 -5.21 11.19
C THR A 82 6.18 -4.82 10.42
N ASN A 83 6.20 -4.95 9.09
CA ASN A 83 5.02 -4.62 8.29
C ASN A 83 3.88 -5.62 8.52
N LEU A 84 4.16 -6.91 8.67
CA LEU A 84 3.15 -7.92 9.02
C LEU A 84 2.50 -7.62 10.38
N ARG A 85 3.28 -7.16 11.37
CA ARG A 85 2.73 -6.70 12.65
C ARG A 85 1.85 -5.46 12.48
N TYR A 86 2.22 -4.51 11.61
CA TYR A 86 1.35 -3.38 11.28
C TYR A 86 0.08 -3.80 10.55
N ILE A 87 0.16 -4.76 9.63
CA ILE A 87 -0.99 -5.33 8.92
C ILE A 87 -1.98 -5.96 9.91
N LYS A 88 -1.48 -6.75 10.88
CA LYS A 88 -2.30 -7.29 11.98
C LYS A 88 -2.97 -6.17 12.78
N ARG A 89 -2.22 -5.13 13.16
CA ARG A 89 -2.75 -3.98 13.92
C ARG A 89 -3.79 -3.20 13.12
N PHE A 90 -3.56 -3.00 11.82
CA PHE A 90 -4.49 -2.35 10.90
C PHE A 90 -5.85 -3.06 10.91
N TYR A 91 -5.85 -4.38 10.72
CA TYR A 91 -7.08 -5.16 10.79
C TYR A 91 -7.73 -5.12 12.18
N LEU A 92 -6.96 -5.22 13.27
CA LEU A 92 -7.53 -5.14 14.62
C LEU A 92 -8.15 -3.78 14.93
N PHE A 93 -7.54 -2.69 14.46
CA PHE A 93 -8.00 -1.34 14.75
C PHE A 93 -9.28 -0.98 14.00
N TYR A 94 -9.36 -1.31 12.72
CA TYR A 94 -10.47 -0.92 11.85
C TYR A 94 -11.51 -2.04 11.64
N GLY A 95 -11.15 -3.31 11.88
CA GLY A 95 -12.00 -4.49 11.65
C GLY A 95 -12.79 -4.93 12.87
N GLN A 96 -12.38 -4.48 14.06
CA GLN A 96 -13.23 -4.57 15.23
C GLN A 96 -14.27 -3.45 15.14
N ASN A 97 -15.56 -3.79 15.19
CA ASN A 97 -16.66 -2.82 15.30
C ASN A 97 -16.66 -2.11 16.68
N GLN A 98 -15.49 -1.99 17.32
CA GLN A 98 -15.28 -1.40 18.62
C GLN A 98 -15.06 0.10 18.44
N ARG A 99 -15.98 0.88 19.01
CA ARG A 99 -15.75 2.29 19.35
C ARG A 99 -14.45 2.36 20.15
N VAL A 100 -13.37 2.79 19.50
CA VAL A 100 -12.12 3.08 20.18
C VAL A 100 -12.42 4.22 21.15
N PRO A 101 -12.32 4.04 22.48
CA PRO A 101 -12.43 5.16 23.39
C PRO A 101 -11.26 6.08 23.07
N TYR A 102 -11.56 7.32 22.68
CA TYR A 102 -10.53 8.31 22.39
C TYR A 102 -9.58 8.40 23.59
N PRO A 103 -8.25 8.33 23.39
CA PRO A 103 -7.32 8.62 24.46
C PRO A 103 -7.50 10.10 24.80
N VAL A 104 -8.20 10.37 25.90
CA VAL A 104 -8.32 11.72 26.43
C VAL A 104 -6.91 12.13 26.81
N LEU A 105 -6.35 13.11 26.10
CA LEU A 105 -5.11 13.75 26.50
C LEU A 105 -5.31 14.29 27.91
N LYS A 106 -4.69 13.66 28.91
CA LYS A 106 -4.62 14.21 30.26
C LYS A 106 -3.81 15.50 30.14
N LYS A 107 -4.49 16.64 30.29
CA LYS A 107 -3.87 17.93 30.56
C LYS A 107 -3.24 17.91 31.95
#